data_AF-A0A0S2UPB9-F1
#
_entry.id   AF-A0A0S2UPB9-F1
#
_cell.length_a   1.000
_cell.length_b   1.000
_cell.length_c   1.000
_cell.angle_alpha   90.00
_cell.angle_beta   90.00
_cell.angle_gamma   90.00
#
_symmetry.space_group_name_H-M   'P 1'
#
loop_
_entity.id
_entity.type
_entity.pdbx_description
1 polymer ?
#
loop_
_entity_poly.entity_id
_entity_poly.type
_entity_poly.pdbx_seq_one_letter_code
_entity_poly.pdbx_strand_id
1 'polypeptide(L)'
;MTRVKRGIISKKHHKNILNLSKGFIGRRKNNFRIAKQAVIKSLIYSYFDRKLKKRYFRSFWISYLSSFLKIYNFKYNFFVNCLNIFSFKLNRKSLFLLSLDFYNFIKFFSILFFYYHYNVF
;
A
#
# COMPACT_ATOMS: atom_id res chain seq x y z
N MET A 1 -38.31 -39.16 15.88
CA MET A 1 -37.16 -38.30 15.51
C MET A 1 -35.90 -38.80 16.20
N THR A 2 -34.79 -38.98 15.49
CA THR A 2 -33.52 -39.50 16.02
C THR A 2 -32.60 -38.37 16.53
N ARG A 3 -32.04 -38.53 17.73
CA ARG A 3 -31.11 -37.56 18.34
C ARG A 3 -29.71 -37.64 17.70
N VAL A 4 -29.29 -36.62 16.95
CA VAL A 4 -27.94 -36.53 16.38
C VAL A 4 -26.98 -35.77 17.31
N LYS A 5 -25.81 -36.36 17.64
CA LYS A 5 -24.78 -35.73 18.48
C LYS A 5 -23.94 -34.73 17.68
N ARG A 6 -23.63 -33.55 18.27
CA ARG A 6 -22.99 -32.39 17.58
C ARG A 6 -21.49 -32.20 17.86
N GLY A 7 -20.89 -33.02 18.74
CA GLY A 7 -19.56 -32.77 19.31
C GLY A 7 -18.42 -32.70 18.29
N ILE A 8 -18.43 -33.57 17.28
CA ILE A 8 -17.38 -33.65 16.25
C ILE A 8 -17.36 -32.38 15.39
N ILE A 9 -18.53 -31.90 14.98
CA ILE A 9 -18.70 -30.71 14.13
C ILE A 9 -18.26 -29.45 14.89
N SER A 10 -18.67 -29.31 16.15
CA SER A 10 -18.25 -28.19 17.00
C SER A 10 -16.75 -28.16 17.22
N LYS A 11 -16.12 -29.32 17.51
CA LYS A 11 -14.67 -29.44 17.67
C LYS A 11 -13.91 -29.04 16.40
N LYS A 12 -14.39 -29.45 15.22
CA LYS A 12 -13.80 -29.06 13.92
C LYS A 12 -13.84 -27.54 13.73
N HIS A 13 -14.99 -26.91 13.98
CA HIS A 13 -15.13 -25.45 13.88
C HIS A 13 -14.21 -24.71 14.85
N HIS A 14 -14.13 -25.16 16.11
CA HIS A 14 -13.25 -24.53 17.12
C HIS A 14 -11.78 -24.62 16.72
N LYS A 15 -11.33 -25.77 16.20
CA LYS A 15 -9.95 -25.96 15.74
C LYS A 15 -9.60 -25.01 14.58
N ASN A 16 -10.53 -24.79 13.65
CA ASN A 16 -10.31 -23.85 12.53
C ASN A 16 -10.08 -22.41 13.01
N ILE A 17 -10.93 -21.91 13.93
CA ILE A 17 -10.78 -20.56 14.47
C ILE A 17 -9.48 -20.43 15.28
N LEU A 18 -9.15 -21.43 16.11
CA LEU A 18 -7.92 -21.41 16.89
C LEU A 18 -6.66 -21.46 16.02
N ASN A 19 -6.73 -22.16 14.88
CA ASN A 19 -5.66 -22.15 13.88
C ASN A 19 -5.45 -20.76 13.27
N LEU A 20 -6.53 -20.03 12.99
CA LEU A 20 -6.47 -18.66 12.46
C LEU A 20 -5.97 -17.65 13.50
N SER A 21 -6.22 -17.88 14.79
CA SER A 21 -5.76 -17.01 15.87
C SER A 21 -4.33 -17.30 16.34
N LYS A 22 -3.60 -18.21 15.69
CA LYS A 22 -2.18 -18.48 16.03
C LYS A 22 -1.38 -17.19 15.85
N GLY A 23 -0.55 -16.87 16.85
CA GLY A 23 0.22 -15.62 16.90
C GLY A 23 -0.49 -14.46 17.61
N PHE A 24 -1.78 -14.59 17.97
CA PHE A 24 -2.44 -13.58 18.81
C PHE A 24 -1.91 -13.60 20.25
N ILE A 25 -1.93 -12.43 20.89
CA ILE A 25 -1.37 -12.24 22.23
C ILE A 25 -2.42 -12.56 23.31
N GLY A 26 -1.99 -13.15 24.43
CA GLY A 26 -2.82 -13.38 25.63
C GLY A 26 -3.95 -14.39 25.41
N ARG A 27 -5.17 -14.06 25.87
CA ARG A 27 -6.34 -14.96 25.77
C ARG A 27 -6.89 -15.11 24.35
N ARG A 28 -6.51 -14.22 23.42
CA ARG A 28 -6.98 -14.21 22.03
C ARG A 28 -6.44 -15.38 21.20
N LYS A 29 -5.36 -16.05 21.63
CA LYS A 29 -4.84 -17.27 20.99
C LYS A 29 -5.46 -18.58 21.49
N ASN A 30 -5.94 -18.62 22.74
CA ASN A 30 -6.30 -19.88 23.40
C ASN A 30 -7.81 -20.04 23.66
N ASN A 31 -8.53 -18.96 24.01
CA ASN A 31 -9.96 -19.04 24.34
C ASN A 31 -10.81 -18.85 23.08
N PHE A 32 -11.58 -19.88 22.68
CA PHE A 32 -12.39 -19.86 21.45
C PHE A 32 -13.30 -18.63 21.32
N ARG A 33 -14.00 -18.24 22.40
CA ARG A 33 -14.95 -17.11 22.35
C ARG A 33 -14.24 -15.79 22.02
N ILE A 34 -13.13 -15.54 22.70
CA ILE A 34 -12.31 -14.33 22.52
C ILE A 34 -11.56 -14.39 21.17
N ALA A 35 -11.02 -15.56 20.81
CA ALA A 35 -10.32 -15.80 19.55
C ALA A 35 -11.24 -15.54 18.35
N LYS A 36 -12.49 -16.03 18.39
CA LYS A 36 -13.48 -15.81 17.32
C LYS A 36 -13.72 -14.31 17.09
N GLN A 37 -13.93 -13.54 18.15
CA GLN A 37 -14.14 -12.09 18.05
C GLN A 37 -12.92 -11.39 17.44
N ALA A 38 -11.71 -11.74 17.90
CA ALA A 38 -10.47 -11.17 17.39
C ALA A 38 -10.26 -11.52 15.90
N VAL A 39 -10.45 -12.78 15.52
CA VAL A 39 -10.29 -13.25 14.12
C VAL A 39 -11.25 -12.52 13.19
N ILE A 40 -12.52 -12.39 13.58
CA ILE A 40 -13.52 -11.65 12.77
C ILE A 40 -13.05 -10.20 12.54
N LYS A 41 -12.63 -9.51 13.61
CA LYS A 41 -12.13 -8.13 13.51
C LYS A 41 -10.90 -8.02 12.62
N SER A 42 -9.94 -8.94 12.76
CA SER A 42 -8.73 -8.98 11.93
C SER A 42 -9.04 -9.25 10.45
N LEU A 43 -10.01 -10.11 10.14
CA LEU A 43 -10.43 -10.37 8.76
C LEU A 43 -11.09 -9.14 8.12
N ILE A 44 -11.92 -8.44 8.88
CA ILE A 44 -12.54 -7.18 8.43
C ILE A 44 -11.46 -6.13 8.13
N TYR A 45 -10.50 -5.92 9.04
CA TYR A 45 -9.40 -4.99 8.80
C TYR A 45 -8.53 -5.41 7.62
N SER A 46 -8.18 -6.70 7.49
CA SER A 46 -7.46 -7.21 6.32
C SER A 46 -8.16 -6.89 4.98
N TYR A 47 -9.49 -6.95 4.95
CA TYR A 47 -10.25 -6.55 3.76
C TYR A 47 -10.13 -5.04 3.47
N PHE A 48 -10.31 -4.20 4.47
CA PHE A 48 -10.17 -2.75 4.33
C PHE A 48 -8.74 -2.36 3.95
N ASP A 49 -7.73 -2.91 4.63
CA ASP A 49 -6.31 -2.64 4.39
C ASP A 49 -5.89 -3.04 2.99
N ARG A 50 -6.40 -4.15 2.43
CA ARG A 50 -6.14 -4.52 1.03
C ARG A 50 -6.64 -3.47 0.04
N LYS A 51 -7.78 -2.82 0.30
CA LYS A 51 -8.29 -1.71 -0.51
C LYS A 51 -7.45 -0.45 -0.31
N LEU A 52 -7.10 -0.13 0.93
CA LEU A 52 -6.32 1.07 1.27
C LEU A 52 -4.85 0.99 0.85
N LYS A 53 -4.28 -0.21 0.72
CA LYS A 53 -2.88 -0.44 0.31
C LYS A 53 -2.48 0.40 -0.91
N LYS A 54 -3.34 0.43 -1.94
CA LYS A 54 -3.10 1.22 -3.16
C LYS A 54 -2.96 2.72 -2.89
N ARG A 55 -3.77 3.26 -1.96
CA ARG A 55 -3.74 4.66 -1.54
C ARG A 55 -2.48 4.97 -0.72
N TYR A 56 -2.15 4.11 0.25
CA TYR A 56 -0.95 4.29 1.08
C TYR A 56 0.33 4.32 0.25
N PHE A 57 0.50 3.39 -0.69
CA PHE A 57 1.67 3.39 -1.58
C PHE A 57 1.72 4.63 -2.48
N ARG A 58 0.57 5.08 -2.99
CA ARG A 58 0.52 6.31 -3.79
C ARG A 58 0.95 7.53 -2.98
N SER A 59 0.44 7.68 -1.75
CA SER A 59 0.84 8.78 -0.86
C SER A 59 2.33 8.69 -0.52
N PHE A 60 2.85 7.50 -0.26
CA PHE A 60 4.26 7.27 -0.03
C PHE A 60 5.12 7.69 -1.22
N TRP A 61 4.80 7.27 -2.44
CA TRP A 61 5.55 7.65 -3.64
C TRP A 61 5.55 9.17 -3.87
N ILE A 62 4.42 9.83 -3.63
CA ILE A 62 4.34 11.31 -3.75
C ILE A 62 5.21 11.98 -2.70
N SER A 63 5.13 11.54 -1.44
CA SER A 63 5.92 12.10 -0.33
C SER A 63 7.42 11.95 -0.59
N TYR A 64 7.84 10.77 -1.06
CA TYR A 64 9.22 10.50 -1.42
C TYR A 64 9.69 11.41 -2.57
N LEU A 65 8.94 11.45 -3.68
CA LEU A 65 9.29 12.32 -4.81
C LEU A 65 9.33 13.79 -4.42
N SER A 66 8.39 14.24 -3.59
CA SER A 66 8.36 15.61 -3.08
C SER A 66 9.62 15.92 -2.27
N SER A 67 10.09 14.97 -1.47
CA SER A 67 11.31 15.13 -0.66
C SER A 67 12.56 15.16 -1.55
N PHE A 68 12.60 14.30 -2.56
CA PHE A 68 13.69 14.25 -3.54
C PHE A 68 13.78 15.54 -4.38
N LEU A 69 12.66 16.00 -4.94
CA LEU A 69 12.60 17.24 -5.75
C LEU A 69 12.97 18.48 -4.94
N LYS A 70 12.73 18.45 -3.62
CA LYS A 70 13.09 19.56 -2.73
C LYS A 70 14.60 19.81 -2.69
N ILE A 71 15.42 18.78 -2.86
CA ILE A 71 16.89 18.90 -2.97
C ILE A 71 17.27 19.76 -4.17
N TYR A 72 16.49 19.68 -5.25
CA TYR A 72 16.68 20.44 -6.48
C TYR A 72 15.85 21.74 -6.52
N ASN A 73 15.29 22.18 -5.38
CA ASN A 73 14.41 23.35 -5.28
C ASN A 73 13.12 23.30 -6.13
N PHE A 74 12.66 22.11 -6.51
CA PHE A 74 11.40 21.93 -7.24
C PHE A 74 10.25 21.47 -6.35
N LYS A 75 9.04 21.95 -6.65
CA LYS A 75 7.79 21.49 -6.04
C LYS A 75 7.18 20.35 -6.86
N TYR A 76 6.66 19.32 -6.18
CA TYR A 76 6.00 18.18 -6.83
C TYR A 76 4.86 18.60 -7.78
N ASN A 77 4.03 19.57 -7.40
CA ASN A 77 2.91 20.02 -8.23
C ASN A 77 3.38 20.60 -9.58
N PHE A 78 4.45 21.40 -9.56
CA PHE A 78 5.06 21.94 -10.77
C PHE A 78 5.62 20.83 -11.66
N PHE A 79 6.38 19.91 -11.08
CA PHE A 79 6.95 18.78 -11.80
C PHE A 79 5.89 17.91 -12.50
N VAL A 80 4.78 17.61 -11.83
CA VAL A 80 3.66 16.86 -12.44
C VAL A 80 2.99 17.65 -13.55
N ASN A 81 2.84 18.97 -13.39
CA ASN A 81 2.30 19.83 -14.43
C ASN A 81 3.19 19.80 -15.68
N CYS A 82 4.50 19.94 -15.52
CA CYS A 82 5.47 19.81 -16.62
C CYS A 82 5.32 18.47 -17.34
N LEU A 83 5.28 17.35 -16.60
CA LEU A 83 5.09 16.03 -17.21
C LEU A 83 3.81 15.92 -18.05
N ASN A 84 2.72 16.55 -17.61
CA ASN A 84 1.47 16.57 -18.36
C ASN A 84 1.57 17.43 -19.63
N ILE A 85 2.23 18.59 -19.55
CA ILE A 85 2.48 19.47 -20.71
C ILE A 85 3.29 18.71 -21.78
N PHE A 86 4.33 17.98 -21.37
CA PHE A 86 5.12 17.13 -22.25
C PHE A 86 4.45 15.80 -22.63
N SER A 87 3.19 15.58 -22.20
CA SER A 87 2.41 14.36 -22.48
C SER A 87 3.06 13.04 -22.01
N PHE A 88 3.97 13.08 -21.03
CA PHE A 88 4.55 11.88 -20.43
C PHE A 88 3.55 11.20 -19.49
N LYS A 89 2.90 10.13 -19.97
CA LYS A 89 1.94 9.32 -19.19
C LYS A 89 2.63 8.35 -18.23
N LEU A 90 3.47 8.86 -17.33
CA LEU A 90 4.20 8.06 -16.36
C LEU A 90 3.40 7.84 -15.05
N ASN A 91 3.37 6.58 -14.61
CA ASN A 91 2.80 6.22 -13.32
C ASN A 91 3.72 6.61 -12.17
N ARG A 92 3.14 7.10 -11.06
CA ARG A 92 3.89 7.51 -9.84
C ARG A 92 4.79 6.41 -9.28
N LYS A 93 4.43 5.13 -9.47
CA LYS A 93 5.28 3.98 -9.15
C LYS A 93 6.58 4.00 -9.94
N SER A 94 6.48 4.20 -11.26
CA SER A 94 7.63 4.23 -12.17
C SER A 94 8.51 5.45 -11.89
N LEU A 95 7.90 6.61 -11.62
CA LEU A 95 8.63 7.80 -11.20
C LEU A 95 9.39 7.58 -9.88
N PHE A 96 8.76 6.92 -8.90
CA PHE A 96 9.43 6.55 -7.65
C PHE A 96 10.60 5.59 -7.91
N LEU A 97 10.40 4.57 -8.75
CA LEU A 97 11.47 3.64 -9.11
C LEU A 97 12.64 4.35 -9.80
N LEU A 98 12.36 5.27 -10.73
CA LEU A 98 13.37 6.12 -11.36
C LEU A 98 14.11 6.98 -10.34
N SER A 99 13.40 7.53 -9.33
CA SER A 99 14.04 8.36 -8.30
C SER A 99 14.93 7.59 -7.33
N LEU A 100 14.85 6.26 -7.30
CA LEU A 100 15.83 5.43 -6.58
C LEU A 100 17.16 5.36 -7.35
N ASP A 101 17.11 5.39 -8.69
CA ASP A 101 18.29 5.45 -9.56
C ASP A 101 18.70 6.90 -9.80
N PHE A 102 19.48 7.47 -8.88
CA PHE A 102 19.90 8.88 -8.89
C PHE A 102 20.40 9.38 -10.26
N TYR A 103 21.30 8.63 -10.91
CA TYR A 103 21.89 9.03 -12.19
C TYR A 103 20.85 9.15 -13.32
N ASN A 104 19.97 8.16 -13.43
CA ASN A 104 18.92 8.14 -14.46
C ASN A 104 17.88 9.23 -14.20
N PHE A 105 17.56 9.50 -12.94
CA PHE A 105 16.62 10.55 -12.59
C PHE A 105 17.17 11.94 -12.94
N ILE A 106 18.43 12.22 -12.64
CA ILE A 106 19.07 13.51 -12.96
C ILE A 106 19.09 13.70 -14.48
N LYS A 107 19.45 12.68 -15.25
CA LYS A 107 19.44 12.76 -16.72
C LYS A 107 18.04 13.03 -17.27
N PHE A 108 17.04 12.32 -16.76
CA PHE A 108 15.63 12.55 -17.12
C PHE A 108 15.17 13.97 -16.76
N PHE A 109 15.55 14.46 -15.58
CA PHE A 109 15.22 15.79 -15.12
C PHE A 109 15.88 16.88 -15.98
N SER A 110 17.15 16.69 -16.33
CA SER A 110 17.88 17.60 -17.22
C SER A 110 17.24 17.70 -18.60
N ILE A 111 16.81 16.57 -19.17
CA ILE A 111 16.10 16.54 -20.46
C ILE A 111 14.78 17.31 -20.33
N LEU A 112 14.01 17.06 -19.27
CA LEU A 112 12.74 17.74 -19.04
C LEU A 112 12.91 19.27 -18.89
N PHE A 113 13.96 19.70 -18.18
CA PHE A 113 14.26 21.12 -17.99
C PHE A 113 14.66 21.81 -19.30
N PHE A 114 15.49 21.14 -20.11
CA PHE A 114 15.86 21.61 -21.44
C PHE A 114 14.64 21.77 -22.34
N TYR A 115 13.78 20.75 -22.42
CA TYR A 115 12.54 20.82 -23.19
C TYR A 115 11.57 21.92 -22.72
N TYR A 116 11.58 22.26 -21.43
CA TYR A 116 10.77 23.37 -20.90
C TYR A 116 11.29 24.73 -21.34
N HIS A 117 12.60 24.95 -21.28
CA HIS A 117 13.19 26.19 -21.78
C HIS A 117 13.00 26.38 -23.29
N TYR A 118 13.02 25.30 -24.09
CA TYR A 118 12.86 25.39 -25.54
C TYR A 118 11.41 25.64 -26.01
N ASN A 119 10.40 25.22 -25.25
CA ASN A 119 8.98 25.42 -25.63
C ASN A 119 8.38 26.72 -25.06
N VAL A 120 9.11 27.44 -24.22
CA VAL A 120 8.67 28.72 -23.62
C VAL A 120 9.10 29.93 -24.48
N PHE A 121 9.90 29.71 -25.53
CA PHE A 121 10.18 30.66 -26.61
C PHE A 121 9.51 30.18 -27.90
#